data_AF-H3AKE4-F1
#
_entry.id   AF-H3AKE4-F1
#
_cell.length_a   1.000
_cell.length_b   1.000
_cell.length_c   1.000
_cell.angle_alpha   90.00
_cell.angle_beta   90.00
_cell.angle_gamma   90.00
#
_symmetry.space_group_name_H-M   'P 1'
#
loop_
_entity.id
_entity.type
_entity.pdbx_description
1 polymer ?
#
loop_
_entity_poly.entity_id
_entity_poly.type
_entity_poly.pdbx_seq_one_letter_code
_entity_poly.pdbx_strand_id
1 'polypeptide(L)'
;NSVYQKLKEAKEDIVAANCLAHIVHNTMKYTVGKLNVDVENVILKAYSHFSVSAMRTEQLKEFCDFVEVEECNLLSHVVTRWLSLLPAIDRLLKCWKPLTSYF
;
A
#
# COMPACT_ATOMS: atom_id res chain seq x y z
N ASN A 1 7.70 31.28 13.65
CA ASN A 1 7.72 30.70 15.01
C ASN A 1 7.67 29.17 14.92
N SER A 2 8.61 28.53 14.22
CA SER A 2 8.70 27.06 14.10
C SER A 2 9.66 26.45 15.12
N VAL A 3 9.58 25.14 15.36
CA VAL A 3 10.50 24.42 16.25
C VAL A 3 11.96 24.62 15.80
N TYR A 4 12.23 24.54 14.49
CA TYR A 4 13.56 24.78 13.94
C TYR A 4 14.06 26.20 14.23
N GLN A 5 13.22 27.23 14.04
CA GLN A 5 13.61 28.62 14.31
C GLN A 5 14.02 28.82 15.78
N LYS A 6 13.24 28.28 16.72
CA LYS A 6 13.57 28.32 18.16
C LYS A 6 14.85 27.55 18.50
N LEU A 7 15.08 26.40 17.85
CA LEU A 7 16.30 25.61 18.06
C LEU A 7 17.54 26.33 17.49
N LYS A 8 17.41 27.00 16.35
CA LYS A 8 18.48 27.78 15.71
C LYS A 8 18.86 29.02 16.54
N GLU A 9 17.85 29.69 17.13
CA GLU A 9 18.06 30.78 18.08
C GLU A 9 18.82 30.32 19.34
N ALA A 10 18.52 29.10 19.83
CA ALA A 10 19.20 28.53 21.00
C ALA A 10 20.60 27.96 20.69
N LYS A 11 20.84 27.51 19.45
CA LYS A 11 22.12 26.95 19.01
C LYS A 11 22.33 27.17 17.50
N GLU A 12 23.29 28.03 17.17
CA GLU A 12 23.55 28.44 15.79
C GLU A 12 24.06 27.29 14.91
N ASP A 13 24.73 26.28 15.46
CA ASP A 13 25.31 25.18 14.67
C ASP A 13 24.31 24.10 14.24
N ILE A 14 23.01 24.26 14.53
CA ILE A 14 21.99 23.30 14.11
C ILE A 14 21.68 23.48 12.62
N VAL A 15 21.68 22.37 11.88
CA VAL A 15 21.28 22.32 10.47
C VAL A 15 19.93 21.63 10.34
N ALA A 16 19.04 22.20 9.54
CA ALA A 16 17.79 21.55 9.18
C ALA A 16 18.08 20.37 8.23
N ALA A 17 17.92 19.14 8.73
CA ALA A 17 17.89 17.96 7.89
C ALA A 17 16.44 17.60 7.55
N ASN A 18 16.15 17.46 6.26
CA ASN A 18 14.85 16.93 5.83
C ASN A 18 14.73 15.44 6.16
N CYS A 19 13.52 14.99 6.45
CA CYS A 19 13.25 13.58 6.68
C CYS A 19 13.43 12.79 5.36
N LEU A 20 14.42 11.89 5.33
CA LEU A 20 14.68 11.04 4.16
C LEU A 20 13.44 10.20 3.77
N ALA A 21 12.69 9.72 4.75
CA ALA A 21 11.46 8.98 4.52
C ALA A 21 10.41 9.80 3.77
N HIS A 22 10.35 11.12 4.03
CA HIS A 22 9.44 12.02 3.34
C HIS A 22 9.90 12.24 1.88
N ILE A 23 11.20 12.37 1.64
CA ILE A 23 11.74 12.46 0.27
C ILE A 23 11.36 11.21 -0.53
N VAL A 24 11.62 10.01 0.02
CA VAL A 24 11.27 8.74 -0.63
C VAL A 24 9.76 8.64 -0.87
N HIS A 25 8.92 8.97 0.13
CA HIS A 25 7.48 8.96 -0.03
C HIS A 25 7.02 9.86 -1.18
N ASN A 26 7.50 11.10 -1.26
CA ASN A 26 7.11 12.04 -2.31
C ASN A 26 7.58 11.58 -3.69
N THR A 27 8.79 11.03 -3.80
CA THR A 27 9.29 10.45 -5.05
C THR A 27 8.41 9.29 -5.51
N MET A 28 8.06 8.38 -4.60
CA MET A 28 7.19 7.24 -4.91
C MET A 28 5.79 7.70 -5.30
N LYS A 29 5.17 8.60 -4.52
CA LYS A 29 3.85 9.15 -4.80
C LYS A 29 3.79 9.85 -6.15
N TYR A 30 4.81 10.65 -6.48
CA TYR A 30 4.92 11.28 -7.79
C TYR A 30 5.01 10.24 -8.90
N THR A 31 5.88 9.24 -8.76
CA THR A 31 6.11 8.21 -9.78
C THR A 31 4.88 7.34 -10.01
N VAL A 32 4.23 6.88 -8.93
CA VAL A 32 2.98 6.11 -9.01
C VAL A 32 1.88 6.93 -9.68
N GLY A 33 1.78 8.23 -9.38
CA GLY A 33 0.83 9.14 -10.04
C GLY A 33 1.10 9.39 -11.53
N LYS A 34 2.22 8.90 -12.09
CA LYS A 34 2.51 8.93 -13.54
C LYS A 34 2.15 7.62 -14.24
N LEU A 35 1.78 6.58 -13.51
CA LEU A 35 1.31 5.34 -14.11
C LEU A 35 -0.08 5.56 -14.72
N ASN A 36 -0.39 4.85 -15.80
CA ASN A 36 -1.72 4.83 -16.40
C ASN A 36 -2.74 4.03 -15.56
N VAL A 37 -2.30 3.41 -14.47
CA VAL A 37 -3.09 2.59 -13.57
C VAL A 37 -2.94 3.14 -12.16
N ASP A 38 -4.07 3.33 -11.50
CA ASP A 38 -4.12 3.69 -10.08
C ASP A 38 -3.88 2.46 -9.21
N VAL A 39 -2.60 2.10 -9.06
CA VAL A 39 -2.18 0.89 -8.35
C VAL A 39 -2.68 0.88 -6.91
N GLU A 40 -2.61 2.02 -6.21
CA GLU A 40 -3.06 2.14 -4.82
C GLU A 40 -4.56 1.83 -4.70
N ASN A 41 -5.38 2.35 -5.61
CA ASN A 41 -6.81 2.10 -5.63
C ASN A 41 -7.17 0.66 -6.05
N VAL A 42 -6.39 0.02 -6.92
CA VAL A 42 -6.54 -1.41 -7.22
C VAL A 42 -6.37 -2.23 -5.94
N ILE A 43 -5.31 -1.97 -5.16
CA ILE A 43 -5.09 -2.65 -3.88
C ILE A 43 -6.26 -2.41 -2.92
N LEU A 44 -6.66 -1.15 -2.72
CA LEU A 44 -7.74 -0.77 -1.80
C LEU A 44 -9.07 -1.44 -2.18
N LYS A 45 -9.44 -1.40 -3.46
CA LYS A 45 -10.69 -1.97 -3.95
C LYS A 45 -10.69 -3.49 -3.86
N ALA A 46 -9.62 -4.14 -4.31
CA ALA A 46 -9.50 -5.60 -4.21
C ALA A 46 -9.66 -6.05 -2.76
N TYR A 47 -8.91 -5.44 -1.81
CA TYR A 47 -9.04 -5.78 -0.40
C TYR A 47 -10.46 -5.52 0.14
N SER A 48 -11.03 -4.34 -0.15
CA SER A 48 -12.35 -3.94 0.35
C SER A 48 -13.49 -4.84 -0.14
N HIS A 49 -13.38 -5.37 -1.36
CA HIS A 49 -14.37 -6.25 -1.95
C HIS A 49 -14.56 -7.52 -1.11
N PHE A 50 -13.46 -8.16 -0.70
CA PHE A 50 -13.50 -9.39 0.09
C PHE A 50 -13.69 -9.10 1.59
N SER A 51 -13.06 -8.06 2.14
CA SER A 51 -13.05 -7.82 3.59
C SER A 51 -14.43 -7.55 4.20
N VAL A 52 -15.39 -7.05 3.41
CA VAL A 52 -16.74 -6.74 3.89
C VAL A 52 -17.76 -7.87 3.68
N SER A 53 -17.35 -9.02 3.11
CA SER A 53 -18.26 -10.15 2.86
C SER A 53 -17.57 -11.50 3.06
N ALA A 54 -18.02 -12.22 4.09
CA ALA A 54 -17.60 -13.60 4.34
C ALA A 54 -17.92 -14.51 3.14
N MET A 55 -19.08 -14.32 2.49
CA MET A 55 -19.46 -15.09 1.30
C MET A 55 -18.45 -14.90 0.16
N ARG A 56 -18.05 -13.66 -0.14
CA ARG A 56 -17.06 -13.40 -1.21
C ARG A 56 -15.67 -13.92 -0.84
N THR A 57 -15.32 -13.87 0.44
CA THR A 57 -14.08 -14.47 0.94
C THR A 57 -14.09 -15.98 0.75
N GLU A 58 -15.21 -16.65 1.02
CA GLU A 58 -15.34 -18.09 0.81
C GLU A 58 -15.28 -18.45 -0.68
N GLN A 59 -15.97 -17.70 -1.54
CA GLN A 59 -15.85 -17.86 -3.00
C GLN A 59 -14.40 -17.73 -3.47
N LEU A 60 -13.64 -16.75 -2.97
CA LEU A 60 -12.24 -16.60 -3.33
C LEU A 60 -11.41 -17.85 -2.98
N LYS A 61 -11.73 -18.55 -1.89
CA LYS A 61 -11.07 -19.82 -1.54
C LYS A 61 -11.40 -20.92 -2.54
N GLU A 62 -12.65 -21.02 -2.98
CA GLU A 62 -13.04 -21.97 -4.04
C GLU A 62 -12.22 -21.73 -5.32
N PHE A 63 -11.96 -20.46 -5.67
CA PHE A 63 -11.08 -20.11 -6.80
C PHE A 63 -9.60 -20.40 -6.51
N CYS A 64 -9.15 -20.29 -5.26
CA CYS A 64 -7.78 -20.70 -4.88
C CYS A 64 -7.60 -22.20 -5.09
N ASP A 65 -8.56 -23.02 -4.65
CA ASP A 65 -8.55 -24.47 -4.86
C ASP A 65 -8.61 -24.80 -6.36
N PHE A 66 -9.48 -24.12 -7.12
CA PHE A 66 -9.63 -24.31 -8.57
C PHE A 66 -8.33 -24.05 -9.35
N VAL A 67 -7.54 -23.06 -8.95
CA VAL A 67 -6.25 -22.74 -9.62
C VAL A 67 -5.02 -23.29 -8.90
N GLU A 68 -5.22 -24.20 -7.95
CA GLU A 68 -4.17 -24.87 -7.16
C GLU A 68 -3.22 -23.88 -6.45
N VAL A 69 -3.80 -22.83 -5.84
CA VAL A 69 -3.09 -21.87 -4.99
C VAL A 69 -3.47 -22.12 -3.54
N GLU A 70 -2.47 -22.36 -2.69
CA GLU A 70 -2.65 -22.79 -1.30
C GLU A 70 -3.52 -21.83 -0.46
N GLU A 71 -3.31 -20.52 -0.59
CA GLU A 71 -4.14 -19.53 0.11
C GLU A 71 -3.99 -18.13 -0.49
N CYS A 72 -5.11 -17.45 -0.75
CA CYS A 72 -5.10 -16.02 -1.07
C CYS A 72 -5.50 -15.16 0.13
N ASN A 73 -4.48 -14.57 0.76
CA ASN A 73 -4.64 -13.67 1.90
C ASN A 73 -4.24 -12.24 1.54
N LEU A 74 -5.18 -11.43 1.05
CA LEU A 74 -4.92 -10.02 0.72
C LEU A 74 -4.53 -9.20 1.95
N LEU A 75 -3.61 -8.25 1.75
CA LEU A 75 -3.20 -7.32 2.80
C LEU A 75 -3.91 -5.97 2.64
N SER A 76 -4.36 -5.43 3.76
CA SER A 76 -4.90 -4.07 3.82
C SER A 76 -3.79 -3.04 3.62
N HIS A 77 -4.08 -2.01 2.83
CA HIS A 77 -3.27 -0.80 2.72
C HIS A 77 -4.02 0.40 3.31
N VAL A 78 -3.30 1.29 3.99
CA VAL A 78 -3.82 2.58 4.45
C VAL A 78 -2.88 3.67 3.98
N VAL A 79 -3.43 4.70 3.33
CA VAL A 79 -2.67 5.81 2.71
C VAL A 79 -1.71 6.49 3.69
N THR A 80 -2.12 6.67 4.94
CA THR A 80 -1.29 7.29 5.99
C THR A 80 -0.11 6.42 6.42
N ARG A 81 -0.18 5.11 6.16
CA ARG A 81 0.93 4.15 6.34
C ARG A 81 1.46 3.75 4.97
N TRP A 82 2.05 4.71 4.26
CA TRP A 82 2.54 4.56 2.88
C TRP A 82 3.48 3.36 2.66
N LEU A 83 4.27 2.97 3.66
CA LEU A 83 5.15 1.80 3.61
C LEU A 83 4.40 0.46 3.47
N SER A 84 3.09 0.42 3.71
CA SER A 84 2.28 -0.79 3.54
C SER A 84 1.88 -1.08 2.09
N LEU A 85 2.07 -0.13 1.16
CA LEU A 85 1.65 -0.30 -0.23
C LEU A 85 2.43 -1.43 -0.93
N LEU A 86 3.76 -1.46 -0.80
CA LEU A 86 4.60 -2.48 -1.43
C LEU A 86 4.26 -3.90 -0.94
N PRO A 87 4.20 -4.19 0.39
CA PRO A 87 3.75 -5.50 0.86
C PRO A 87 2.36 -5.90 0.36
N ALA A 88 1.44 -4.94 0.23
CA ALA A 88 0.10 -5.22 -0.29
C ALA A 88 0.10 -5.53 -1.79
N ILE A 89 0.92 -4.84 -2.58
CA ILE A 89 1.17 -5.16 -4.00
C ILE A 89 1.74 -6.57 -4.12
N ASP A 90 2.82 -6.87 -3.39
CA ASP A 90 3.47 -8.19 -3.43
C ASP A 90 2.48 -9.32 -3.10
N ARG A 91 1.59 -9.07 -2.14
CA ARG A 91 0.57 -10.05 -1.78
C ARG A 91 -0.50 -10.19 -2.85
N LEU A 92 -0.98 -9.09 -3.42
CA LEU A 92 -1.97 -9.14 -4.50
C LEU A 92 -1.41 -9.87 -5.73
N LEU A 93 -0.12 -9.67 -6.04
CA LEU A 93 0.56 -10.39 -7.13
C LEU A 93 0.70 -11.88 -6.85
N LYS A 94 0.95 -12.30 -5.60
CA LYS A 94 0.91 -13.72 -5.20
C LYS A 94 -0.49 -14.33 -5.36
N CYS A 95 -1.52 -13.53 -5.12
CA CYS A 95 -2.93 -13.85 -5.31
C CYS A 95 -3.42 -13.67 -6.75
N TRP A 96 -2.56 -13.35 -7.72
CA TRP A 96 -3.02 -12.85 -9.02
C TRP A 96 -3.94 -13.83 -9.75
N LYS A 97 -3.54 -15.11 -9.83
CA LYS A 97 -4.32 -16.16 -10.50
C LYS A 97 -5.75 -16.28 -9.95
N PRO A 98 -5.99 -16.58 -8.64
CA PRO A 98 -7.34 -16.73 -8.13
C PRO A 98 -8.17 -15.44 -8.24
N LEU A 99 -7.55 -14.26 -8.08
CA LEU A 99 -8.25 -12.99 -8.27
C LEU A 99 -8.74 -12.81 -9.71
N THR A 100 -7.89 -13.09 -10.71
CA THR A 100 -8.28 -12.99 -12.12
C THR A 100 -9.26 -14.07 -12.58
N SER A 101 -9.36 -15.18 -11.85
CA SER A 101 -10.40 -16.20 -12.11
C SER A 101 -11.73 -15.83 -11.46
N TYR A 102 -11.71 -15.11 -10.34
CA TYR A 102 -12.90 -14.66 -9.62
C TYR A 102 -13.63 -13.49 -10.32
N PHE A 103 -12.87 -12.50 -10.81
CA PHE A 103 -13.41 -11.30 -11.48
C PHE A 103 -13.61 -11.51 -12.98
#